data_AF-A0A814J4I7-F1
#
_entry.id   AF-A0A814J4I7-F1
#
_cell.length_a   1.000
_cell.length_b   1.000
_cell.length_c   1.000
_cell.angle_alpha   90.00
_cell.angle_beta   90.00
_cell.angle_gamma   90.00
#
_symmetry.space_group_name_H-M   'P 1'
#
loop_
_entity.id
_entity.type
_entity.pdbx_description
1 polymer ?
#
loop_
_entity_poly.entity_id
_entity_poly.type
_entity_poly.pdbx_seq_one_letter_code
_entity_poly.pdbx_strand_id
1 'polypeptide(L)'
;MSAVPIVKLGAGKELTPEDMEVLKERSKLGENDIKKLHAEFWRDNPDGIMTDITYEKFYQEHKTGNIVRKFPRELAFVLFDTNRDKKLDFVEFLMANAFASAENRREALGYLFDMCDTSLDGRMDMIELASLNTIITSSAKETQNASAYETMRVAGKIFSFIGLNTERKLTKEQFIAECENVPLITSMFKIKK
;
A
#
# COMPACT_ATOMS: atom_id res chain seq x y z
N MET A 1 5.77 27.92 -8.29
CA MET A 1 4.84 26.79 -8.34
C MET A 1 4.57 26.42 -6.90
N SER A 2 3.39 26.79 -6.39
CA SER A 2 3.06 26.58 -4.98
C SER A 2 2.83 25.10 -4.75
N ALA A 3 3.54 24.51 -3.79
CA ALA A 3 3.24 23.17 -3.30
C ALA A 3 1.78 23.14 -2.88
N VAL A 4 0.97 22.29 -3.53
CA VAL A 4 -0.39 22.00 -3.08
C VAL A 4 -0.22 21.34 -1.71
N PRO A 5 -0.69 21.96 -0.62
CA PRO A 5 -0.57 21.33 0.69
C PRO A 5 -1.36 20.01 0.65
N ILE A 6 -0.84 18.98 1.31
CA ILE A 6 -1.38 17.61 1.41
C ILE A 6 -2.70 17.60 2.21
N VAL A 7 -3.65 18.46 1.83
CA VAL A 7 -4.91 18.65 2.53
C VAL A 7 -5.90 17.71 1.90
N LYS A 8 -6.13 16.59 2.57
CA LYS A 8 -7.39 15.83 2.49
C LYS A 8 -7.75 15.29 1.12
N LEU A 9 -6.78 14.73 0.39
CA LEU A 9 -7.07 14.03 -0.87
C LEU A 9 -8.16 12.96 -0.61
N GLY A 10 -9.32 13.08 -1.25
CA GLY A 10 -10.43 12.14 -1.04
C GLY A 10 -11.00 12.03 0.39
N ALA A 11 -10.66 12.94 1.31
CA ALA A 11 -11.15 12.89 2.71
C ALA A 11 -12.56 13.48 2.89
N GLY A 12 -13.21 13.87 1.78
CA GLY A 12 -14.57 14.38 1.73
C GLY A 12 -15.53 13.45 1.00
N LYS A 13 -16.84 13.65 1.24
CA LYS A 13 -17.95 12.95 0.57
C LYS A 13 -18.08 13.29 -0.92
N GLU A 14 -17.27 14.19 -1.42
CA GLU A 14 -17.22 14.61 -2.82
C GLU A 14 -15.77 14.54 -3.31
N LEU A 15 -15.58 14.09 -4.56
CA LEU A 15 -14.28 14.07 -5.22
C LEU A 15 -14.18 15.30 -6.14
N THR A 16 -13.19 16.15 -5.88
CA THR A 16 -12.87 17.26 -6.80
C THR A 16 -12.20 16.74 -8.07
N PRO A 17 -12.17 17.52 -9.17
CA PRO A 17 -11.38 17.18 -10.34
C PRO A 17 -9.90 16.97 -10.01
N GLU A 18 -9.33 17.79 -9.12
CA GLU A 18 -7.94 17.62 -8.67
C GLU A 18 -7.73 16.31 -7.90
N ASP A 19 -8.64 15.96 -6.98
CA ASP A 19 -8.60 14.66 -6.29
C ASP A 19 -8.61 13.51 -7.31
N MET A 20 -9.50 13.59 -8.30
CA MET A 20 -9.66 12.54 -9.29
C MET A 20 -8.37 12.29 -10.10
N GLU A 21 -7.70 13.36 -10.54
CA GLU A 21 -6.45 13.23 -11.28
C GLU A 21 -5.35 12.59 -10.44
N VAL A 22 -5.20 13.00 -9.18
CA VAL A 22 -4.20 12.40 -8.28
C VAL A 22 -4.57 10.94 -7.95
N LEU A 23 -5.83 10.63 -7.70
CA LEU A 23 -6.28 9.28 -7.39
C LEU A 23 -6.07 8.33 -8.58
N LYS A 24 -6.34 8.77 -9.81
CA LYS A 24 -6.00 8.02 -11.04
C LYS A 24 -4.50 7.78 -11.15
N GLU A 25 -3.70 8.81 -10.89
CA GLU A 25 -2.25 8.69 -10.98
C GLU A 25 -1.69 7.69 -9.96
N ARG A 26 -2.17 7.73 -8.71
CA ARG A 26 -1.67 6.83 -7.65
C ARG A 26 -2.18 5.41 -7.78
N SER A 27 -3.49 5.23 -8.00
CA SER A 27 -4.12 3.91 -8.01
C SER A 27 -4.03 3.20 -9.36
N LYS A 28 -3.76 3.95 -10.44
CA LYS A 28 -3.87 3.48 -11.84
C LYS A 28 -5.26 2.93 -12.22
N LEU A 29 -6.27 3.20 -11.40
CA LEU A 29 -7.66 2.81 -11.65
C LEU A 29 -8.35 3.84 -12.56
N GLY A 30 -9.37 3.36 -13.28
CA GLY A 30 -10.23 4.23 -14.08
C GLY A 30 -11.14 5.09 -13.20
N GLU A 31 -11.58 6.22 -13.74
CA GLU A 31 -12.48 7.16 -13.03
C GLU A 31 -13.75 6.49 -12.51
N ASN A 32 -14.34 5.60 -13.30
CA ASN A 32 -15.57 4.90 -12.95
C ASN A 32 -15.36 3.97 -11.75
N ASP A 33 -14.22 3.28 -11.69
CA ASP A 33 -13.89 2.38 -10.58
C ASP A 33 -13.62 3.18 -9.30
N ILE A 34 -12.91 4.29 -9.40
CA ILE A 34 -12.65 5.21 -8.29
C ILE A 34 -13.98 5.74 -7.72
N LYS A 35 -14.88 6.23 -8.58
CA LYS A 35 -16.21 6.73 -8.17
C LYS A 35 -17.05 5.65 -7.50
N LYS A 36 -17.02 4.42 -8.02
CA LYS A 36 -17.75 3.29 -7.45
C LYS A 36 -17.20 2.95 -6.05
N LEU A 37 -15.88 2.79 -5.92
CA LEU A 37 -15.23 2.48 -4.65
C LEU A 37 -15.45 3.60 -3.62
N HIS A 38 -15.44 4.86 -4.06
CA HIS A 38 -15.74 6.02 -3.21
C HIS A 38 -17.17 5.99 -2.67
N ALA A 39 -18.15 5.73 -3.53
CA ALA A 39 -19.55 5.61 -3.12
C ALA A 39 -19.77 4.44 -2.14
N GLU A 40 -19.13 3.29 -2.38
CA GLU A 40 -19.17 2.13 -1.49
C GLU A 40 -18.53 2.46 -0.13
N PHE A 41 -17.33 3.06 -0.13
CA PHE A 41 -16.62 3.43 1.09
C PHE A 41 -17.44 4.38 1.98
N TRP A 42 -18.02 5.44 1.40
CA TRP A 42 -18.77 6.44 2.16
C TRP A 42 -20.18 5.99 2.57
N ARG A 43 -20.76 5.01 1.87
CA ARG A 43 -21.98 4.34 2.32
C ARG A 43 -21.73 3.55 3.59
N ASP A 44 -20.62 2.83 3.64
CA ASP A 44 -20.32 1.87 4.71
C ASP A 44 -19.52 2.51 5.87
N ASN A 45 -18.85 3.64 5.61
CA ASN A 45 -18.08 4.43 6.57
C ASN A 45 -18.47 5.92 6.48
N PRO A 46 -19.65 6.34 6.99
CA PRO A 46 -20.16 7.70 6.81
C PRO A 46 -19.35 8.81 7.48
N ASP A 47 -18.47 8.44 8.41
CA ASP A 47 -17.49 9.29 9.11
C ASP A 47 -16.15 9.42 8.35
N GLY A 48 -16.02 8.71 7.22
CA GLY A 48 -14.82 8.72 6.36
C GLY A 48 -13.71 7.81 6.87
N ILE A 49 -14.00 6.93 7.83
CA ILE A 49 -12.99 6.14 8.54
C ILE A 49 -13.42 4.67 8.57
N MET A 50 -12.62 3.81 7.98
CA MET A 50 -12.77 2.37 8.13
C MET A 50 -11.90 1.88 9.30
N THR A 51 -12.56 1.47 10.38
CA THR A 51 -11.93 0.91 11.58
C THR A 51 -11.69 -0.58 11.43
N ASP A 52 -10.93 -1.18 12.33
CA ASP A 52 -10.75 -2.64 12.40
C ASP A 52 -12.11 -3.41 12.37
N ILE A 53 -13.14 -2.87 13.03
CA ILE A 53 -14.47 -3.47 13.09
C ILE A 53 -15.20 -3.39 11.74
N THR A 54 -15.17 -2.24 11.06
CA THR A 54 -15.83 -2.09 9.76
C THR A 54 -15.04 -2.78 8.65
N TYR A 55 -13.72 -2.82 8.78
CA TYR A 55 -12.84 -3.62 7.92
C TYR A 55 -13.13 -5.11 8.02
N GLU A 56 -13.38 -5.65 9.23
CA GLU A 56 -13.77 -7.05 9.38
C GLU A 56 -15.03 -7.37 8.58
N LYS A 57 -16.05 -6.51 8.64
CA LYS A 57 -17.29 -6.71 7.87
C LYS A 57 -17.01 -6.67 6.37
N PHE A 58 -16.28 -5.66 5.90
CA PHE A 58 -15.87 -5.54 4.51
C PHE A 58 -15.15 -6.81 4.03
N TYR A 59 -14.16 -7.27 4.82
CA TYR A 59 -13.37 -8.45 4.51
C TYR A 59 -14.24 -9.71 4.43
N GLN A 60 -15.22 -9.87 5.33
CA GLN A 60 -16.18 -10.98 5.35
C GLN A 60 -17.11 -11.00 4.12
N GLU A 61 -17.62 -9.84 3.71
CA GLU A 61 -18.50 -9.68 2.56
C GLU A 61 -17.77 -9.89 1.22
N HIS A 62 -16.49 -9.52 1.17
CA HIS A 62 -15.64 -9.63 -0.02
C HIS A 62 -14.75 -10.87 -0.01
N LYS A 63 -15.09 -11.89 0.79
CA LYS A 63 -14.32 -13.13 0.98
C LYS A 63 -13.99 -13.90 -0.30
N THR A 64 -14.82 -13.77 -1.32
CA THR A 64 -14.61 -14.42 -2.61
C THR A 64 -13.75 -13.59 -3.57
N GLY A 65 -13.45 -12.33 -3.22
CA GLY A 65 -12.67 -11.38 -4.00
C GLY A 65 -11.15 -11.55 -3.90
N ASN A 66 -10.44 -10.87 -4.78
CA ASN A 66 -8.99 -11.03 -4.97
C ASN A 66 -8.17 -10.62 -3.73
N ILE A 67 -8.57 -9.57 -3.00
CA ILE A 67 -7.92 -9.11 -1.77
C ILE A 67 -7.84 -10.25 -0.73
N VAL A 68 -9.02 -10.80 -0.40
CA VAL A 68 -9.20 -11.80 0.66
C VAL A 68 -8.58 -13.16 0.29
N ARG A 69 -8.50 -13.47 -1.00
CA ARG A 69 -7.80 -14.67 -1.49
C ARG A 69 -6.28 -14.54 -1.43
N LYS A 70 -5.75 -13.33 -1.61
CA LYS A 70 -4.31 -13.08 -1.72
C LYS A 70 -3.65 -12.82 -0.36
N PHE A 71 -4.35 -12.16 0.57
CA PHE A 71 -3.78 -11.77 1.86
C PHE A 71 -4.69 -12.18 3.03
N PRO A 72 -4.12 -12.64 4.16
CA PRO A 72 -4.82 -12.70 5.44
C PRO A 72 -5.38 -11.32 5.82
N ARG A 73 -6.49 -11.31 6.55
CA ARG A 73 -7.22 -10.12 6.97
C ARG A 73 -6.36 -9.17 7.78
N GLU A 74 -5.66 -9.71 8.76
CA GLU A 74 -4.80 -8.97 9.67
C GLU A 74 -3.68 -8.27 8.90
N LEU A 75 -3.07 -9.00 7.96
CA LEU A 75 -2.02 -8.49 7.09
C LEU A 75 -2.56 -7.39 6.16
N ALA A 76 -3.71 -7.62 5.54
CA ALA A 76 -4.28 -6.66 4.62
C ALA A 76 -4.63 -5.33 5.33
N PHE A 77 -5.12 -5.34 6.58
CA PHE A 77 -5.34 -4.10 7.33
C PHE A 77 -4.04 -3.32 7.59
N VAL A 78 -2.98 -4.00 8.02
CA VAL A 78 -1.66 -3.38 8.29
C VAL A 78 -1.00 -2.86 7.02
N LEU A 79 -1.22 -3.54 5.88
CA LEU A 79 -0.74 -3.09 4.58
C LEU A 79 -1.41 -1.79 4.13
N PHE A 80 -2.68 -1.63 4.46
CA PHE A 80 -3.50 -0.51 3.98
C PHE A 80 -3.36 0.72 4.89
N ASP A 81 -3.12 0.53 6.19
CA ASP A 81 -2.91 1.61 7.18
C ASP A 81 -1.48 2.17 7.05
N THR A 82 -1.26 2.96 6.00
CA THR A 82 0.05 3.50 5.64
C THR A 82 0.54 4.55 6.63
N ASN A 83 -0.38 5.35 7.18
CA ASN A 83 -0.07 6.42 8.14
C ASN A 83 -0.01 5.92 9.61
N ARG A 84 -0.47 4.69 9.88
CA ARG A 84 -0.47 4.00 11.19
C ARG A 84 -1.34 4.61 12.26
N ASP A 85 -2.43 5.25 11.86
CA ASP A 85 -3.41 5.77 12.81
C ASP A 85 -4.43 4.71 13.28
N LYS A 86 -4.24 3.45 12.83
CA LYS A 86 -5.11 2.28 13.09
C LYS A 86 -6.48 2.39 12.46
N LYS A 87 -6.58 3.17 11.40
CA LYS A 87 -7.78 3.36 10.60
C LYS A 87 -7.37 3.38 9.13
N LEU A 88 -8.35 3.22 8.25
CA LEU A 88 -8.16 3.39 6.82
C LEU A 88 -9.03 4.55 6.36
N ASP A 89 -8.40 5.56 5.78
CA ASP A 89 -9.13 6.55 4.99
C ASP A 89 -9.47 6.03 3.58
N PHE A 90 -10.16 6.85 2.80
CA PHE A 90 -10.55 6.45 1.45
C PHE A 90 -9.35 6.23 0.51
N VAL A 91 -8.26 6.99 0.66
CA VAL A 91 -7.07 6.87 -0.19
C VAL A 91 -6.37 5.54 0.11
N GLU A 92 -6.21 5.22 1.38
CA GLU A 92 -5.65 3.95 1.85
C GLU A 92 -6.49 2.77 1.37
N PHE A 93 -7.82 2.86 1.46
CA PHE A 93 -8.74 1.87 0.90
C PHE A 93 -8.65 1.75 -0.63
N LEU A 94 -8.48 2.86 -1.35
CA LEU A 94 -8.36 2.82 -2.81
C LEU A 94 -7.05 2.14 -3.24
N MET A 95 -5.93 2.53 -2.62
CA MET A 95 -4.60 1.97 -2.89
C MET A 95 -4.55 0.48 -2.56
N ALA A 96 -5.23 0.06 -1.50
CA ALA A 96 -5.44 -1.33 -1.15
C ALA A 96 -6.12 -2.15 -2.25
N ASN A 97 -7.19 -1.61 -2.83
CA ASN A 97 -7.92 -2.25 -3.93
C ASN A 97 -7.05 -2.33 -5.20
N ALA A 98 -6.31 -1.26 -5.50
CA ALA A 98 -5.36 -1.24 -6.61
C ALA A 98 -4.28 -2.33 -6.44
N PHE A 99 -3.62 -2.35 -5.28
CA PHE A 99 -2.60 -3.34 -4.94
C PHE A 99 -3.11 -4.79 -5.06
N ALA A 100 -4.35 -5.07 -4.64
CA ALA A 100 -4.91 -6.41 -4.74
C ALA A 100 -5.34 -6.81 -6.15
N SER A 101 -5.55 -5.84 -7.05
CA SER A 101 -5.77 -6.11 -8.47
C SER A 101 -4.50 -6.58 -9.17
N ALA A 102 -3.32 -6.33 -8.59
CA ALA A 102 -2.03 -6.67 -9.19
C ALA A 102 -1.95 -8.12 -9.66
N GLU A 103 -1.60 -8.31 -10.93
CA GLU A 103 -1.58 -9.62 -11.59
C GLU A 103 -0.22 -10.31 -11.49
N ASN A 104 0.84 -9.52 -11.33
CA ASN A 104 2.22 -9.99 -11.25
C ASN A 104 3.00 -9.31 -10.11
N ARG A 105 4.16 -9.88 -9.77
CA ARG A 105 4.99 -9.39 -8.65
C ARG A 105 5.51 -7.98 -8.86
N ARG A 106 5.83 -7.62 -10.11
CA ARG A 106 6.37 -6.31 -10.45
C ARG A 106 5.33 -5.21 -10.21
N GLU A 107 4.09 -5.49 -10.59
CA GLU A 107 2.96 -4.61 -10.35
C GLU A 107 2.64 -4.46 -8.85
N ALA A 108 2.62 -5.57 -8.11
CA ALA A 108 2.43 -5.54 -6.65
C ALA A 108 3.51 -4.72 -5.94
N LEU A 109 4.78 -4.85 -6.35
CA LEU A 109 5.88 -4.01 -5.85
C LEU A 109 5.72 -2.55 -6.24
N GLY A 110 5.21 -2.28 -7.43
CA GLY A 110 4.92 -0.92 -7.88
C GLY A 110 3.87 -0.24 -7.00
N TYR A 111 2.76 -0.91 -6.71
CA TYR A 111 1.75 -0.37 -5.79
C TYR A 111 2.27 -0.25 -4.36
N LEU A 112 3.09 -1.21 -3.89
CA LEU A 112 3.71 -1.13 -2.56
C LEU A 112 4.65 0.08 -2.43
N PHE A 113 5.35 0.41 -3.52
CA PHE A 113 6.11 1.66 -3.61
C PHE A 113 5.19 2.88 -3.50
N ASP A 114 4.16 2.96 -4.32
CA ASP A 114 3.23 4.11 -4.36
C ASP A 114 2.44 4.31 -3.06
N MET A 115 2.24 3.23 -2.28
CA MET A 115 1.67 3.28 -0.94
C MET A 115 2.65 3.88 0.08
N CYS A 116 3.95 3.61 -0.05
CA CYS A 116 4.96 4.08 0.89
C CYS A 116 5.54 5.46 0.53
N ASP A 117 5.50 5.87 -0.75
CA ASP A 117 5.85 7.22 -1.20
C ASP A 117 4.75 8.21 -0.79
N THR A 118 4.82 8.60 0.48
CA THR A 118 3.92 9.58 1.09
C THR A 118 4.24 11.00 0.65
N SER A 119 5.50 11.24 0.28
CA SER A 119 5.96 12.55 -0.19
C SER A 119 5.52 12.89 -1.62
N LEU A 120 5.14 11.87 -2.40
CA LEU A 120 4.74 11.97 -3.81
C LEU A 120 5.85 12.54 -4.70
N ASP A 121 7.11 12.35 -4.31
CA ASP A 121 8.25 12.81 -5.11
C ASP A 121 8.78 11.72 -6.08
N GLY A 122 8.13 10.55 -6.08
CA GLY A 122 8.50 9.40 -6.91
C GLY A 122 9.74 8.67 -6.40
N ARG A 123 10.20 8.98 -5.18
CA ARG A 123 11.47 8.50 -4.63
C ARG A 123 11.34 8.14 -3.15
N MET A 124 11.54 6.87 -2.83
CA MET A 124 11.44 6.41 -1.45
C MET A 124 12.68 6.80 -0.63
N ASP A 125 12.46 7.47 0.50
CA ASP A 125 13.51 7.80 1.46
C ASP A 125 13.64 6.80 2.62
N MET A 126 14.57 7.04 3.55
CA MET A 126 14.82 6.14 4.68
C MET A 126 13.61 6.02 5.64
N ILE A 127 12.79 7.05 5.77
CA ILE A 127 11.61 7.05 6.64
C ILE A 127 10.52 6.20 5.99
N GLU A 128 10.25 6.42 4.71
CA GLU A 128 9.26 5.67 3.93
C GLU A 128 9.63 4.18 3.82
N LEU A 129 10.93 3.88 3.79
CA LEU A 129 11.42 2.49 3.86
C LEU A 129 11.35 1.86 5.23
N ALA A 130 11.55 2.62 6.30
CA ALA A 130 11.26 2.13 7.64
C ALA A 130 9.77 1.78 7.77
N SER A 131 8.91 2.57 7.11
CA SER A 131 7.48 2.29 6.99
C SER A 131 7.22 0.96 6.31
N LEU A 132 7.78 0.77 5.11
CA LEU A 132 7.72 -0.49 4.36
C LEU A 132 8.26 -1.69 5.15
N ASN A 133 9.41 -1.55 5.80
CA ASN A 133 10.03 -2.63 6.54
C ASN A 133 9.11 -3.10 7.68
N THR A 134 8.45 -2.18 8.36
CA THR A 134 7.51 -2.57 9.42
C THR A 134 6.31 -3.29 8.84
N ILE A 135 5.78 -2.84 7.70
CA ILE A 135 4.69 -3.52 6.99
C ILE A 135 5.10 -4.97 6.70
N ILE A 136 6.26 -5.18 6.08
CA ILE A 136 6.84 -6.51 5.79
C ILE A 136 7.07 -7.32 7.07
N THR A 137 7.50 -6.69 8.16
CA THR A 137 7.75 -7.34 9.46
C THR A 137 6.47 -7.81 10.13
N SER A 138 5.43 -6.99 10.12
CA SER A 138 4.12 -7.36 10.67
C SER A 138 3.51 -8.50 9.86
N SER A 139 3.65 -8.43 8.54
CA SER A 139 3.26 -9.51 7.60
C SER A 139 3.95 -10.84 7.91
N ALA A 140 5.26 -10.79 8.17
CA ALA A 140 6.08 -11.95 8.46
C ALA A 140 5.65 -12.65 9.77
N LYS A 141 5.31 -11.88 10.80
CA LYS A 141 4.87 -12.40 12.11
C LYS A 141 3.51 -13.08 12.02
N GLU A 142 2.59 -12.57 11.23
CA GLU A 142 1.23 -13.09 11.11
C GLU A 142 1.14 -14.33 10.21
N THR A 143 2.01 -14.43 9.21
CA THR A 143 2.02 -15.58 8.28
C THR A 143 2.76 -16.82 8.79
N GLN A 144 3.34 -16.77 10.02
CA GLN A 144 4.19 -17.82 10.65
C GLN A 144 5.34 -18.37 9.77
N ASN A 145 5.58 -17.78 8.60
CA ASN A 145 6.44 -18.34 7.56
C ASN A 145 7.76 -17.59 7.38
N ALA A 146 7.98 -16.51 8.12
CA ALA A 146 9.17 -15.69 8.00
C ALA A 146 9.83 -15.47 9.36
N SER A 147 11.07 -15.91 9.48
CA SER A 147 11.87 -15.65 10.68
C SER A 147 12.20 -14.16 10.75
N ALA A 148 12.32 -13.63 11.97
CA ALA A 148 12.77 -12.26 12.20
C ALA A 148 14.10 -11.94 11.47
N TYR A 149 14.92 -12.96 11.22
CA TYR A 149 16.15 -12.89 10.44
C TYR A 149 15.92 -12.55 8.96
N GLU A 150 14.95 -13.18 8.28
CA GLU A 150 14.67 -12.87 6.87
C GLU A 150 14.09 -11.47 6.71
N THR A 151 13.22 -11.04 7.61
CA THR A 151 12.71 -9.67 7.66
C THR A 151 13.83 -8.64 7.83
N MET A 152 14.71 -8.88 8.80
CA MET A 152 15.87 -8.03 9.06
C MET A 152 16.87 -8.04 7.90
N ARG A 153 16.93 -9.12 7.12
CA ARG A 153 17.75 -9.25 5.91
C ARG A 153 17.18 -8.45 4.74
N VAL A 154 15.86 -8.41 4.54
CA VAL A 154 15.22 -7.52 3.54
C VAL A 154 15.49 -6.06 3.88
N ALA A 155 15.20 -5.68 5.13
CA ALA A 155 15.51 -4.36 5.64
C ALA A 155 16.99 -4.02 5.43
N GLY A 156 17.88 -4.88 5.89
CA GLY A 156 19.33 -4.68 5.82
C GLY A 156 19.86 -4.54 4.39
N LYS A 157 19.32 -5.30 3.43
CA LYS A 157 19.68 -5.15 2.02
C LYS A 157 19.24 -3.82 1.44
N ILE A 158 17.99 -3.42 1.68
CA ILE A 158 17.44 -2.17 1.14
C ILE A 158 18.11 -0.95 1.81
N PHE A 159 18.29 -0.99 3.14
CA PHE A 159 19.01 0.04 3.89
C PHE A 159 20.49 0.11 3.48
N SER A 160 21.15 -1.02 3.23
CA SER A 160 22.53 -1.03 2.71
C SER A 160 22.60 -0.44 1.31
N PHE A 161 21.67 -0.78 0.42
CA PHE A 161 21.64 -0.24 -0.94
C PHE A 161 21.50 1.29 -0.93
N ILE A 162 20.71 1.84 -0.01
CA ILE A 162 20.54 3.29 0.15
C ILE A 162 21.69 3.97 0.85
N GLY A 163 22.24 3.34 1.87
CA GLY A 163 23.43 3.83 2.57
C GLY A 163 24.64 3.92 1.64
N LEU A 164 24.68 3.09 0.59
CA LEU A 164 25.70 3.10 -0.46
C LEU A 164 25.36 4.05 -1.63
N ASN A 165 24.11 4.50 -1.74
CA ASN A 165 23.68 5.44 -2.76
C ASN A 165 23.95 6.88 -2.31
N THR A 166 24.58 7.67 -3.17
CA THR A 166 24.86 9.09 -2.95
C THR A 166 23.59 9.94 -2.78
N GLU A 167 22.48 9.54 -3.41
CA GLU A 167 21.21 10.26 -3.34
C GLU A 167 20.37 9.91 -2.10
N ARG A 168 20.72 8.82 -1.39
CA ARG A 168 19.98 8.28 -0.23
C ARG A 168 18.47 8.10 -0.45
N LYS A 169 18.03 7.97 -1.69
CA LYS A 169 16.64 7.72 -2.10
C LYS A 169 16.58 6.67 -3.21
N LEU A 170 15.44 5.98 -3.33
CA LEU A 170 15.20 4.97 -4.37
C LEU A 170 14.09 5.38 -5.32
N THR A 171 14.37 5.34 -6.61
CA THR A 171 13.31 5.36 -7.63
C THR A 171 12.48 4.06 -7.58
N LYS A 172 11.26 4.12 -8.10
CA LYS A 172 10.37 2.95 -8.21
C LYS A 172 11.02 1.78 -8.93
N GLU A 173 11.71 2.02 -10.05
CA GLU A 173 12.39 0.98 -10.81
C GLU A 173 13.53 0.32 -10.03
N GLN A 174 14.32 1.11 -9.29
CA GLN A 174 15.38 0.58 -8.42
C GLN A 174 14.78 -0.27 -7.30
N PHE A 175 13.74 0.24 -6.64
CA PHE A 175 13.04 -0.50 -5.59
C PHE A 175 12.53 -1.86 -6.09
N ILE A 176 11.84 -1.87 -7.24
CA ILE A 176 11.31 -3.09 -7.85
C ILE A 176 12.46 -4.06 -8.17
N ALA A 177 13.54 -3.60 -8.81
CA ALA A 177 14.65 -4.46 -9.20
C ALA A 177 15.34 -5.13 -7.99
N GLU A 178 15.53 -4.38 -6.89
CA GLU A 178 16.13 -4.90 -5.66
C GLU A 178 15.19 -5.86 -4.91
N CYS A 179 13.88 -5.64 -5.00
CA CYS A 179 12.88 -6.39 -4.23
C CYS A 179 12.28 -7.61 -4.95
N GLU A 180 12.28 -7.64 -6.29
CA GLU A 180 11.58 -8.63 -7.11
C GLU A 180 11.99 -10.08 -6.83
N ASN A 181 13.23 -10.29 -6.37
CA ASN A 181 13.80 -11.60 -6.07
C ASN A 181 14.06 -11.84 -4.58
N VAL A 182 13.56 -10.96 -3.71
CA VAL A 182 13.71 -11.12 -2.26
C VAL A 182 12.77 -12.22 -1.77
N PRO A 183 13.29 -13.31 -1.15
CA PRO A 183 12.48 -14.48 -0.78
C PRO A 183 11.24 -14.13 0.06
N LEU A 184 11.38 -13.25 1.05
CA LEU A 184 10.28 -12.81 1.89
C LEU A 184 9.16 -12.13 1.10
N ILE A 185 9.52 -11.19 0.23
CA ILE A 185 8.59 -10.47 -0.65
C ILE A 185 7.91 -11.46 -1.60
N THR A 186 8.67 -12.38 -2.20
CA THR A 186 8.09 -13.41 -3.07
C THR A 186 7.14 -14.36 -2.33
N SER A 187 7.40 -14.63 -1.05
CA SER A 187 6.55 -15.49 -0.22
C SER A 187 5.28 -14.78 0.26
N MET A 188 5.34 -13.46 0.50
CA MET A 188 4.19 -12.64 0.90
C MET A 188 3.12 -12.61 -0.18
N PHE A 189 3.53 -12.51 -1.45
CA PHE A 189 2.56 -12.28 -2.51
C PHE A 189 1.83 -13.54 -2.97
N LYS A 190 2.41 -14.75 -2.86
CA LYS A 190 1.86 -15.98 -3.49
C LYS A 190 1.40 -15.78 -4.96
N ILE A 191 1.83 -14.71 -5.62
CA ILE A 191 1.52 -14.36 -7.00
C ILE A 191 2.51 -15.13 -7.88
N LYS A 192 2.02 -15.83 -8.90
CA LYS A 192 2.87 -16.55 -9.86
C LYS A 192 3.84 -15.57 -10.52
N LYS A 193 5.03 -16.08 -10.88
CA LYS A 193 6.09 -15.32 -11.56
C LYS A 193 5.55 -14.48 -12.71
#